data_AF-Q1IA40-F1
#
_entry.id   AF-Q1IA40-F1
#
_cell.length_a   1.000
_cell.length_b   1.000
_cell.length_c   1.000
_cell.angle_alpha   90.00
_cell.angle_beta   90.00
_cell.angle_gamma   90.00
#
_symmetry.space_group_name_H-M   'P 1'
#
loop_
_entity.id
_entity.type
_entity.pdbx_description
1 polymer ?
#
loop_
_entity_poly.entity_id
_entity_poly.type
_entity_poly.pdbx_seq_one_letter_code
_entity_poly.pdbx_strand_id
1 'polypeptide(L)'
;MLMPRPFAPALALLGCSLLAACSLLTRPAPEQALIKLYPVPSVHQVNLAAVDGTPIVDAQHVGVAPGAHRLAVHLRQRPPHDRGCVVELQHDRFAANQVYGVFEGDWNGTPTLFLKGDRGELLDSRDVSGCLTSLISGPEVPPS
;
A
#
# COMPACT_ATOMS: atom_id res chain seq x y z
N MET A 1 -11.22 -2.34 -89.22
CA MET A 1 -10.17 -3.26 -88.72
C MET A 1 -9.42 -2.56 -87.59
N LEU A 2 -9.23 -3.28 -86.47
CA LEU A 2 -8.53 -2.90 -85.22
C LEU A 2 -9.15 -1.76 -84.39
N MET A 3 -9.28 -1.80 -83.06
CA MET A 3 -9.36 -2.82 -82.01
C MET A 3 -9.66 -2.02 -80.72
N PRO A 4 -10.66 -2.36 -79.88
CA PRO A 4 -10.89 -1.68 -78.60
C PRO A 4 -9.88 -2.19 -77.55
N ARG A 5 -9.27 -1.27 -76.78
CA ARG A 5 -8.35 -1.60 -75.67
C ARG A 5 -9.08 -1.59 -74.32
N PRO A 6 -8.66 -2.47 -73.39
CA PRO A 6 -9.49 -2.94 -72.28
C PRO A 6 -9.45 -2.05 -71.04
N PHE A 7 -10.56 -2.13 -70.31
CA PHE A 7 -10.73 -1.78 -68.90
C PHE A 7 -9.63 -2.37 -68.02
N ALA A 8 -9.06 -1.57 -67.11
CA ALA A 8 -8.24 -2.03 -66.00
C ALA A 8 -8.90 -1.64 -64.67
N PRO A 9 -9.59 -2.56 -63.99
CA PRO A 9 -10.08 -2.38 -62.63
C PRO A 9 -9.43 -3.42 -61.70
N ALA A 10 -8.32 -3.14 -61.03
CA ALA A 10 -7.81 -4.03 -59.98
C ALA A 10 -6.61 -3.44 -59.21
N LEU A 11 -6.76 -2.33 -58.47
CA LEU A 11 -5.70 -1.92 -57.54
C LEU A 11 -6.24 -1.02 -56.42
N ALA A 12 -7.17 -1.53 -55.62
CA ALA A 12 -7.68 -0.81 -54.45
C ALA A 12 -8.08 -1.75 -53.28
N LEU A 13 -7.35 -2.85 -53.06
CA LEU A 13 -7.64 -3.81 -51.97
C LEU A 13 -6.41 -4.20 -51.14
N LEU A 14 -5.34 -3.39 -51.12
CA LEU A 14 -4.09 -3.70 -50.40
C LEU A 14 -3.74 -2.70 -49.27
N GLY A 15 -4.75 -2.05 -48.67
CA GLY A 15 -4.51 -0.92 -47.75
C GLY A 15 -4.96 -1.09 -46.28
N CYS A 16 -5.70 -2.15 -45.92
CA CYS A 16 -6.33 -2.23 -44.58
C CYS A 16 -5.72 -3.25 -43.61
N SER A 17 -4.65 -3.97 -43.98
CA SER A 17 -4.14 -5.08 -43.16
C SER A 17 -3.14 -4.70 -42.06
N LEU A 18 -2.75 -3.42 -41.94
CA LEU A 18 -1.66 -2.98 -41.05
C LEU A 18 -2.11 -2.29 -39.74
N LEU A 19 -3.42 -2.15 -39.48
CA LEU A 19 -3.91 -1.50 -38.26
C LEU A 19 -4.28 -2.48 -37.12
N ALA A 20 -4.14 -3.80 -37.31
CA ALA A 20 -4.51 -4.80 -36.31
C ALA A 20 -3.38 -5.17 -35.31
N ALA A 21 -2.20 -4.54 -35.39
CA ALA A 21 -1.04 -4.90 -34.56
C ALA A 21 -0.86 -4.03 -33.29
N CYS A 22 -1.66 -2.97 -33.09
CA CYS A 22 -1.54 -2.09 -31.91
C CYS A 22 -2.55 -2.40 -30.80
N SER A 23 -2.96 -3.66 -30.65
CA SER A 23 -3.68 -4.14 -29.47
C SER A 23 -2.79 -5.06 -28.62
N LEU A 24 -1.52 -4.67 -28.44
CA LEU A 24 -0.81 -5.01 -27.21
C LEU A 24 -1.54 -4.26 -26.10
N LEU A 25 -2.58 -4.91 -25.56
CA LEU A 25 -3.34 -4.49 -24.41
C LEU A 25 -2.35 -3.96 -23.35
N THR A 26 -2.25 -2.64 -23.21
CA THR A 26 -1.93 -2.04 -21.94
C THR A 26 -2.99 -2.54 -20.98
N ARG A 27 -2.70 -3.63 -20.26
CA ARG A 27 -3.50 -4.01 -19.10
C ARG A 27 -3.64 -2.72 -18.29
N PRO A 28 -4.87 -2.27 -17.99
CA PRO A 28 -5.07 -1.20 -17.03
C PRO A 28 -4.19 -1.53 -15.83
N ALA A 29 -3.36 -0.58 -15.39
CA ALA A 29 -2.53 -0.77 -14.22
C ALA A 29 -3.44 -1.31 -13.10
N PRO A 30 -3.03 -2.38 -12.38
CA PRO A 30 -3.88 -2.97 -11.37
C PRO A 30 -4.28 -1.87 -10.40
N GLU A 31 -5.60 -1.64 -10.29
CA GLU A 31 -6.17 -0.68 -9.37
C GLU A 31 -5.74 -1.07 -7.95
N GLN A 32 -4.91 -0.22 -7.34
CA GLN A 32 -4.29 -0.50 -6.05
C GLN A 32 -5.29 -0.29 -4.91
N ALA A 33 -5.07 -0.99 -3.80
CA ALA A 33 -5.65 -0.63 -2.51
C ALA A 33 -4.83 0.51 -1.90
N LEU A 34 -5.48 1.48 -1.26
CA LEU A 34 -4.82 2.63 -0.66
C LEU A 34 -4.78 2.49 0.86
N ILE A 35 -3.58 2.42 1.44
CA ILE A 35 -3.36 2.52 2.88
C ILE A 35 -3.22 4.00 3.25
N LYS A 36 -4.00 4.46 4.22
CA LYS A 36 -3.94 5.81 4.78
C LYS A 36 -3.61 5.77 6.26
N LEU A 37 -2.69 6.63 6.67
CA LEU A 37 -2.37 6.84 8.07
C LEU A 37 -3.22 8.01 8.56
N TYR A 38 -4.00 7.76 9.62
CA TYR A 38 -4.82 8.79 10.23
C TYR A 38 -4.12 9.30 11.49
N PRO A 39 -3.58 10.53 11.47
CA PRO A 39 -3.01 11.11 12.66
C PRO A 39 -4.14 11.45 13.62
N VAL A 40 -4.22 10.70 14.71
CA VAL A 40 -5.11 10.99 15.83
C VAL A 40 -4.28 11.44 17.03
N PRO A 41 -4.85 12.20 17.98
CA PRO A 41 -4.16 12.52 19.22
C PRO A 41 -3.85 11.23 20.00
N SER A 42 -2.60 10.79 19.96
CA SER A 42 -2.11 9.60 20.65
C SER A 42 -0.70 9.83 21.19
N VAL A 43 -0.19 8.86 21.94
CA VAL A 43 1.14 8.92 22.58
C VAL A 43 2.25 8.81 21.53
N HIS A 44 2.01 8.09 20.44
CA HIS A 44 2.98 7.91 19.36
C HIS A 44 2.63 8.75 18.11
N GLN A 45 3.65 9.00 17.30
CA GLN A 45 3.52 9.34 15.90
C GLN A 45 3.57 8.05 15.10
N VAL A 46 2.53 7.81 14.33
CA VAL A 46 2.37 6.61 13.48
C VAL A 46 2.93 6.91 12.10
N ASN A 47 3.86 6.09 11.63
CA ASN A 47 4.41 6.16 10.27
C ASN A 47 4.49 4.74 9.67
N LEU A 48 4.21 4.59 8.38
CA LEU A 48 4.37 3.30 7.70
C LEU A 48 5.83 3.13 7.31
N ALA A 49 6.45 2.06 7.77
CA ALA A 49 7.87 1.79 7.60
C ALA A 49 8.15 0.84 6.44
N ALA A 50 7.30 -0.18 6.25
CA ALA A 50 7.44 -1.12 5.12
C ALA A 50 6.10 -1.78 4.74
N VAL A 51 6.02 -2.25 3.50
CA VAL A 51 4.98 -3.18 3.02
C VAL A 51 5.69 -4.43 2.51
N ASP A 52 5.32 -5.59 3.06
CA ASP A 52 5.93 -6.89 2.74
C ASP A 52 7.46 -6.90 2.83
N GLY A 53 8.01 -6.16 3.80
CA GLY A 53 9.46 -6.01 3.99
C GLY A 53 10.12 -5.02 3.03
N THR A 54 9.39 -4.43 2.08
CA THR A 54 9.88 -3.35 1.24
C THR A 54 9.77 -2.02 1.99
N PRO A 55 10.89 -1.36 2.31
CA PRO A 55 10.88 -0.12 3.09
C PRO A 55 10.22 1.02 2.30
N ILE A 56 9.55 1.90 3.04
CA ILE A 56 8.82 3.04 2.51
C ILE A 56 9.33 4.29 3.22
N VAL A 57 9.56 5.35 2.43
CA VAL A 57 10.08 6.61 2.96
C VAL A 57 8.91 7.52 3.32
N ASP A 58 8.61 7.62 4.61
CA ASP A 58 7.72 8.60 5.25
C ASP A 58 6.39 8.85 4.51
N ALA A 59 5.74 7.78 4.06
CA ALA A 59 4.51 7.89 3.31
C ALA A 59 3.28 7.87 4.24
N GLN A 60 2.49 8.95 4.21
CA GLN A 60 1.15 9.00 4.82
C GLN A 60 0.10 8.19 4.03
N HIS A 61 0.42 7.88 2.77
CA HIS A 61 -0.45 7.22 1.81
C HIS A 61 0.38 6.25 0.98
N VAL A 62 -0.03 4.98 0.90
CA VAL A 62 0.68 3.95 0.12
C VAL A 62 -0.29 3.10 -0.65
N GLY A 63 -0.02 2.93 -1.94
CA GLY A 63 -0.73 1.96 -2.78
C GLY A 63 -0.13 0.57 -2.65
N VAL A 64 -0.96 -0.44 -2.41
CA VAL A 64 -0.59 -1.85 -2.40
C VAL A 64 -1.41 -2.61 -3.44
N ALA A 65 -0.89 -3.73 -3.94
CA ALA A 65 -1.64 -4.56 -4.86
C ALA A 65 -2.88 -5.17 -4.16
N PRO A 66 -3.87 -5.67 -4.90
CA PRO A 66 -4.90 -6.51 -4.32
C PRO A 66 -4.30 -7.83 -3.82
N GLY A 67 -4.70 -8.28 -2.62
CA GLY A 67 -4.24 -9.54 -2.03
C GLY A 67 -3.81 -9.41 -0.56
N ALA A 68 -2.98 -10.35 -0.12
CA ALA A 68 -2.48 -10.41 1.25
C ALA A 68 -1.23 -9.54 1.40
N HIS A 69 -1.21 -8.66 2.40
CA HIS A 69 -0.07 -7.80 2.69
C HIS A 69 0.20 -7.70 4.19
N ARG A 70 1.48 -7.54 4.54
CA ARG A 70 1.95 -7.18 5.87
C ARG A 70 2.44 -5.74 5.86
N LEU A 71 1.97 -4.97 6.84
CA LEU A 71 2.29 -3.57 7.04
C LEU A 71 3.17 -3.43 8.27
N ALA A 72 4.42 -3.00 8.11
CA ALA A 72 5.27 -2.65 9.23
C ALA A 72 5.08 -1.17 9.57
N VAL A 73 4.69 -0.87 10.79
CA VAL A 73 4.34 0.47 11.25
C VAL A 73 5.32 0.90 12.34
N HIS A 74 6.00 2.02 12.11
CA HIS A 74 6.81 2.69 13.13
C HIS A 74 5.92 3.51 14.05
N LEU A 75 6.03 3.25 15.34
CA LEU A 75 5.46 4.06 16.40
C LEU A 75 6.61 4.79 17.09
N ARG A 76 6.71 6.10 16.86
CA ARG A 76 7.71 6.94 17.52
C ARG A 76 7.05 7.72 18.65
N GLN A 77 7.64 7.73 19.83
CA GLN A 77 7.18 8.65 20.87
C GLN A 77 7.37 10.09 20.38
N ARG A 78 6.45 10.98 20.76
CA ARG A 78 6.63 12.41 20.47
C ARG A 78 7.77 12.96 21.33
N PRO A 79 8.46 14.03 20.86
CA PRO A 79 9.51 14.69 21.64
C PRO A 79 9.09 14.98 23.08
N PRO A 80 10.02 14.86 24.05
CA PRO A 80 11.48 14.77 23.89
C PRO A 80 12.04 13.36 23.69
N HIS A 81 11.19 12.33 23.61
CA HIS A 81 11.65 10.96 23.53
C HIS A 81 11.84 10.54 22.07
N ASP A 82 13.06 10.17 21.67
CA ASP A 82 13.34 9.63 20.33
C ASP A 82 13.39 8.09 20.31
N ARG A 83 12.46 7.47 21.03
CA ARG A 83 12.31 6.02 21.08
C ARG A 83 11.10 5.62 20.27
N GLY A 84 11.21 4.48 19.60
CA GLY A 84 10.11 3.90 18.85
C GLY A 84 10.23 2.40 18.74
N CYS A 85 9.16 1.80 18.23
CA CYS A 85 9.09 0.37 17.94
C CYS A 85 8.50 0.17 16.54
N VAL A 86 8.63 -1.06 16.04
CA VAL A 86 7.96 -1.51 14.82
C VAL A 86 6.88 -2.51 15.20
N VAL A 87 5.67 -2.30 14.69
CA VAL A 87 4.52 -3.19 14.90
C VAL A 87 4.01 -3.65 13.54
N GLU A 88 3.76 -4.95 13.40
CA GLU A 88 3.24 -5.53 12.16
C GLU A 88 1.72 -5.72 12.23
N LEU A 89 1.03 -5.15 11.24
CA LEU A 89 -0.38 -5.42 10.93
C LEU A 89 -0.46 -6.31 9.69
N GLN A 90 -1.46 -7.17 9.59
CA GLN A 90 -1.67 -8.03 8.45
C GLN A 90 -3.14 -8.05 8.02
N HIS A 91 -3.37 -8.11 6.71
CA HIS A 91 -4.69 -8.44 6.18
C HIS A 91 -4.55 -9.23 4.88
N ASP A 92 -5.40 -10.25 4.72
CA ASP A 92 -5.25 -11.24 3.64
C ASP A 92 -5.91 -10.80 2.31
N ARG A 93 -6.75 -9.77 2.34
CA ARG A 93 -7.63 -9.42 1.21
C ARG A 93 -7.79 -7.91 1.00
N PHE A 94 -6.67 -7.21 0.83
CA PHE A 94 -6.72 -5.85 0.29
C PHE A 94 -7.38 -5.88 -1.10
N ALA A 95 -8.40 -5.06 -1.30
CA ALA A 95 -9.18 -5.01 -2.54
C ALA A 95 -8.85 -3.76 -3.35
N ALA A 96 -8.88 -3.89 -4.68
CA ALA A 96 -8.67 -2.79 -5.60
C ALA A 96 -9.63 -1.63 -5.32
N ASN A 97 -9.12 -0.39 -5.41
CA ASN A 97 -9.85 0.86 -5.16
C ASN A 97 -10.44 1.02 -3.77
N GLN A 98 -10.04 0.19 -2.81
CA GLN A 98 -10.45 0.34 -1.42
C GLN A 98 -9.47 1.18 -0.63
N VAL A 99 -9.98 1.84 0.41
CA VAL A 99 -9.17 2.65 1.33
C VAL A 99 -9.14 1.97 2.69
N TYR A 100 -7.95 1.75 3.21
CA TYR A 100 -7.72 1.13 4.51
C TYR A 100 -7.05 2.13 5.43
N GLY A 101 -7.50 2.19 6.68
CA GLY A 101 -7.00 3.11 7.68
C GLY A 101 -6.10 2.45 8.70
N VAL A 102 -4.95 3.06 8.96
CA VAL A 102 -4.06 2.71 10.07
C VAL A 102 -4.02 3.87 11.06
N PHE A 103 -4.27 3.58 12.34
CA PHE A 103 -4.20 4.57 13.42
C PHE A 103 -4.02 3.90 14.78
N GLU A 104 -3.43 4.64 15.71
CA GLU A 104 -3.34 4.27 17.12
C GLU A 104 -4.58 4.76 17.87
N GLY A 105 -5.12 3.99 18.80
CA GLY A 105 -6.18 4.45 19.69
C GLY A 105 -6.20 3.66 21.00
N ASP A 106 -7.32 3.74 21.71
CA ASP A 106 -7.55 2.98 22.95
C ASP A 106 -8.53 1.84 22.69
N TRP A 107 -8.21 0.65 23.22
CA TRP A 107 -9.14 -0.47 23.32
C TRP A 107 -9.23 -0.93 24.78
N ASN A 108 -10.30 -0.55 25.47
CA ASN A 108 -10.53 -0.89 26.88
C ASN A 108 -9.37 -0.47 27.81
N GLY A 109 -8.81 0.73 27.61
CA GLY A 109 -7.67 1.23 28.40
C GLY A 109 -6.31 0.74 27.92
N THR A 110 -6.24 -0.02 26.82
CA THR A 110 -5.00 -0.54 26.23
C THR A 110 -4.66 0.22 24.95
N PRO A 111 -3.48 0.87 24.85
CA PRO A 111 -3.05 1.51 23.62
C PRO A 111 -2.88 0.46 22.53
N THR A 112 -3.59 0.65 21.42
CA THR A 112 -3.76 -0.35 20.37
C THR A 112 -3.57 0.29 19.00
N LEU A 113 -2.82 -0.37 18.13
CA LEU A 113 -2.73 -0.01 16.72
C LEU A 113 -3.79 -0.79 15.94
N PHE A 114 -4.57 -0.09 15.11
CA PHE A 114 -5.69 -0.67 14.36
C PHE A 114 -5.45 -0.60 12.85
N LEU A 115 -5.89 -1.64 12.15
CA LEU A 115 -6.14 -1.64 10.71
C LEU A 115 -7.65 -1.74 10.49
N LYS A 116 -8.22 -0.76 9.78
CA LYS A 116 -9.64 -0.75 9.40
C LYS A 116 -9.84 -0.71 7.90
N GLY A 117 -10.93 -1.32 7.43
CA GLY A 117 -11.38 -1.20 6.05
C GLY A 117 -12.20 0.07 5.79
N ASP A 118 -12.69 0.20 4.56
CA ASP A 118 -13.41 1.38 4.06
C ASP A 118 -14.75 1.59 4.78
N ARG A 119 -15.37 0.52 5.25
CA ARG A 119 -16.64 0.54 5.99
C ARG A 119 -16.44 0.63 7.50
N GLY A 120 -15.20 0.80 7.95
CA GLY A 120 -14.84 0.93 9.36
C GLY A 120 -14.78 -0.41 10.12
N GLU A 121 -14.85 -1.53 9.41
CA GLU A 121 -14.62 -2.86 9.98
C GLU A 121 -13.19 -2.98 10.51
N LEU A 122 -13.02 -3.64 11.65
CA LEU A 122 -11.71 -3.95 12.20
C LEU A 122 -11.14 -5.18 11.48
N LEU A 123 -9.97 -5.02 10.86
CA LEU A 123 -9.31 -6.07 10.09
C LEU A 123 -8.15 -6.69 10.85
N ASP A 124 -7.41 -5.88 11.61
CA ASP A 124 -6.34 -6.33 12.51
C ASP A 124 -6.13 -5.32 13.65
N SER A 125 -5.59 -5.79 14.77
CA SER A 125 -5.16 -4.94 15.87
C SER A 125 -3.96 -5.52 16.62
N ARG A 126 -3.16 -4.62 17.22
CA ARG A 126 -2.00 -4.98 18.03
C ARG A 126 -1.95 -4.13 19.29
N ASP A 127 -1.76 -4.78 20.43
CA ASP A 127 -1.40 -4.10 21.68
C ASP A 127 0.00 -3.49 21.52
N VAL A 128 0.11 -2.18 21.78
CA VAL A 128 1.36 -1.42 21.66
C VAL A 128 1.88 -0.94 23.01
N SER A 129 1.34 -1.46 24.11
CA SER A 129 1.81 -1.16 25.47
C SER A 129 3.30 -1.46 25.63
N GLY A 130 3.79 -2.54 25.00
CA GLY A 130 5.21 -2.90 24.99
C GLY A 130 6.12 -1.84 24.35
N CYS A 131 5.58 -1.03 23.43
CA CYS A 131 6.33 0.09 22.84
C CYS A 131 6.54 1.25 23.81
N LEU A 132 5.76 1.30 24.90
CA LEU A 132 5.98 2.21 26.02
C LEU A 132 7.03 1.67 27.00
N THR A 133 7.22 0.35 27.08
CA THR A 133 8.03 -0.29 28.14
C THR A 133 9.52 -0.45 27.80
N SER A 134 9.94 -0.18 26.56
CA SER A 134 11.38 -0.05 26.19
C SER A 134 12.12 1.09 26.91
N LEU A 135 11.50 1.68 27.93
CA LEU A 135 12.06 2.66 28.85
C LEU A 135 13.02 2.06 29.89
N ILE A 136 12.97 0.75 30.19
CA ILE A 136 13.63 0.18 31.38
C ILE A 136 14.86 -0.71 31.06
N SER A 137 14.95 -1.27 29.86
CA SER A 137 16.08 -2.13 29.47
C SER A 137 17.19 -1.32 28.82
N GLY A 138 17.93 -0.53 29.62
CA GLY A 138 19.24 -0.07 29.19
C GLY A 138 20.19 -1.27 29.05
N PRO A 139 21.18 -1.25 28.13
CA PRO A 139 22.20 -2.28 28.11
C PRO A 139 22.97 -2.22 29.43
N GLU A 140 22.88 -3.29 30.21
CA GLU A 140 23.74 -3.50 31.38
C GLU A 140 25.18 -3.57 30.88
N VAL A 141 25.93 -2.48 31.07
CA VAL A 141 27.38 -2.46 30.82
C VAL A 141 28.02 -3.20 32.00
N PRO A 142 28.67 -4.37 31.77
CA PRO A 142 29.30 -5.10 32.86
C PRO A 142 30.45 -4.27 33.43
N PRO A 143 30.61 -4.20 34.77
CA PRO A 143 31.77 -3.55 35.38
C PRO A 143 33.04 -4.31 35.00
N SER A 144 34.08 -3.55 34.62
CA SER A 144 35.42 -4.03 34.28
C SER A 144 36.21 -4.49 35.52
#